data_AF-A0A1V1WRH4-F1
#
_entry.id   AF-A0A1V1WRH4-F1
#
_cell.length_a   1.000
_cell.length_b   1.000
_cell.length_c   1.000
_cell.angle_alpha   90.00
_cell.angle_beta   90.00
_cell.angle_gamma   90.00
#
_symmetry.space_group_name_H-M   'P 1'
#
loop_
_entity.id
_entity.type
_entity.pdbx_description
1 polymer ?
#
loop_
_entity_poly.entity_id
_entity_poly.type
_entity_poly.pdbx_seq_one_letter_code
_entity_poly.pdbx_strand_id
1 'polypeptide(L)'
;MPKKQDKRNSPSAEAVTEAGLEFARKGQLEKALSAFSSAIELDRTLWETYRFRGIAYGKLGRHELALKDLAPCHGKGLFTSRLPKGDLLCR
;
A
#
# COMPACT_ATOMS: atom_id res chain seq x y z
N MET A 1 5.43 18.44 12.87
CA MET A 1 5.45 17.24 12.02
C MET A 1 5.72 16.02 12.89
N PRO A 2 4.75 15.12 13.13
CA PRO A 2 5.05 13.85 13.77
C PRO A 2 4.72 12.68 12.83
N LYS A 3 5.75 11.95 12.39
CA LYS A 3 5.59 10.58 11.91
C LYS A 3 5.14 9.74 13.10
N LYS A 4 3.84 9.48 13.22
CA LYS A 4 3.30 8.53 14.19
C LYS A 4 3.59 7.13 13.67
N GLN A 5 4.78 6.61 13.96
CA GLN A 5 5.04 5.18 13.94
C GLN A 5 5.16 4.77 15.40
N ASP A 6 4.06 4.24 15.93
CA ASP A 6 3.99 3.67 17.27
C ASP A 6 4.85 2.40 17.25
N LYS A 7 6.11 2.56 17.66
CA LYS A 7 7.00 1.46 18.03
C LYS A 7 6.27 0.58 19.03
N ARG A 8 5.92 -0.66 18.67
CA ARG A 8 5.69 -1.72 19.66
C ARG A 8 5.81 -3.11 19.02
N ASN A 9 7.05 -3.59 18.96
CA ASN A 9 7.47 -4.96 19.24
C ASN A 9 6.42 -6.07 18.98
N SER A 10 6.03 -6.21 17.72
CA SER A 10 5.30 -7.34 17.12
C SER A 10 5.82 -7.45 15.68
N PRO A 11 5.66 -8.58 14.96
CA PRO A 11 6.03 -8.66 13.55
C PRO A 11 5.34 -7.52 12.81
N SER A 12 6.07 -6.43 12.61
CA SER A 12 5.46 -5.15 12.24
C SER A 12 5.14 -5.22 10.76
N ALA A 13 4.03 -4.63 10.35
CA ALA A 13 3.71 -4.48 8.94
C ALA A 13 4.90 -3.93 8.13
N GLU A 14 5.72 -3.07 8.75
CA GLU A 14 7.00 -2.58 8.21
C GLU A 14 8.00 -3.71 7.90
N ALA A 15 8.22 -4.66 8.82
CA ALA A 15 9.14 -5.78 8.63
C ALA A 15 8.67 -6.72 7.51
N VAL A 16 7.37 -6.99 7.44
CA VAL A 16 6.78 -7.79 6.36
C VAL A 16 6.85 -7.04 5.01
N THR A 17 6.73 -5.70 5.04
CA THR A 17 6.93 -4.85 3.87
C THR A 17 8.38 -4.90 3.38
N GLU A 18 9.36 -4.88 4.28
CA GLU A 18 10.78 -5.06 3.94
C GLU A 18 11.04 -6.44 3.30
N ALA A 19 10.43 -7.50 3.84
CA ALA A 19 10.50 -8.83 3.22
C ALA A 19 9.90 -8.84 1.81
N GLY A 20 8.75 -8.18 1.61
CA GLY A 20 8.15 -8.00 0.29
C GLY A 20 9.06 -7.27 -0.71
N LEU A 21 9.78 -6.24 -0.25
CA LEU A 21 10.78 -5.51 -1.03
C LEU A 21 11.95 -6.41 -1.44
N GLU A 22 12.45 -7.25 -0.54
CA GLU A 22 13.48 -8.24 -0.86
C GLU A 22 13.02 -9.21 -1.95
N PHE A 23 11.80 -9.72 -1.86
CA PHE A 23 11.23 -10.58 -2.90
C PHE A 23 11.10 -9.83 -4.24
N ALA A 24 10.65 -8.57 -4.21
CA ALA A 24 10.54 -7.75 -5.41
C ALA A 24 11.91 -7.48 -6.07
N ARG A 25 12.97 -7.33 -5.26
CA ARG A 25 14.36 -7.19 -5.73
C ARG A 25 14.88 -8.47 -6.36
N LYS A 26 14.50 -9.63 -5.81
CA LYS A 26 14.80 -10.96 -6.36
C LYS A 26 13.97 -11.30 -7.61
N GLY A 27 13.11 -10.40 -8.08
CA GLY A 27 12.21 -10.64 -9.21
C GLY A 27 11.00 -11.53 -8.87
N GLN A 28 10.87 -11.94 -7.60
CA GLN A 28 9.76 -12.77 -7.11
C GLN A 28 8.55 -11.88 -6.79
N LEU A 29 8.02 -11.23 -7.82
CA LEU A 29 6.96 -10.22 -7.69
C LEU A 29 5.67 -10.80 -7.09
N GLU A 30 5.31 -12.05 -7.40
CA GLU A 30 4.13 -12.70 -6.83
C GLU A 30 4.25 -12.93 -5.32
N LYS A 31 5.44 -13.34 -4.85
CA LYS A 31 5.73 -13.47 -3.41
C LYS A 31 5.75 -12.11 -2.72
N ALA A 32 6.28 -11.09 -3.39
CA ALA A 32 6.26 -9.72 -2.89
C ALA A 32 4.83 -9.22 -2.67
N LEU A 33 3.92 -9.46 -3.63
CA LEU A 33 2.51 -9.09 -3.50
C LEU A 33 1.82 -9.79 -2.33
N SER A 34 2.13 -11.07 -2.09
CA SER A 34 1.63 -11.80 -0.93
C SER A 34 2.12 -11.18 0.38
N ALA A 35 3.42 -10.91 0.48
CA ALA A 35 3.99 -10.25 1.65
C ALA A 35 3.39 -8.85 1.89
N PHE A 36 3.22 -8.03 0.84
CA PHE A 36 2.57 -6.73 0.97
C PHE A 36 1.11 -6.86 1.41
N SER A 37 0.40 -7.90 0.96
CA SER A 37 -0.99 -8.13 1.39
C SER A 37 -1.05 -8.51 2.86
N SER A 38 -0.17 -9.41 3.33
CA SER A 38 -0.07 -9.73 4.76
C SER A 38 0.34 -8.51 5.60
N ALA A 39 1.24 -7.67 5.10
CA ALA A 39 1.60 -6.42 5.76
C ALA A 39 0.42 -5.45 5.88
N ILE A 40 -0.43 -5.37 4.85
CA ILE A 40 -1.67 -4.58 4.87
C ILE A 40 -2.66 -5.17 5.88
N GLU A 41 -2.79 -6.51 6.00
CA GLU A 41 -3.65 -7.13 7.01
C GLU A 41 -3.19 -6.84 8.44
N LEU A 42 -1.87 -6.73 8.65
CA LEU A 42 -1.28 -6.34 9.93
C LEU A 42 -1.48 -4.85 10.23
N ASP A 43 -1.27 -3.98 9.25
CA ASP A 43 -1.48 -2.54 9.36
C ASP A 43 -2.03 -1.94 8.07
N ARG A 44 -3.35 -1.73 8.06
CA ARG A 44 -4.08 -1.10 6.95
C ARG A 44 -3.81 0.40 6.84
N THR A 45 -3.10 1.00 7.79
CA THR A 45 -2.75 2.43 7.78
C THR A 45 -1.40 2.70 7.11
N LEU A 46 -0.62 1.65 6.83
CA LEU A 46 0.70 1.77 6.23
C LEU A 46 0.61 2.01 4.71
N TRP A 47 0.44 3.28 4.35
CA TRP A 47 0.33 3.75 2.97
C TRP A 47 1.55 3.38 2.10
N GLU A 48 2.75 3.26 2.70
CA GLU A 48 3.96 2.81 2.00
C GLU A 48 3.80 1.40 1.41
N THR A 49 3.12 0.49 2.12
CA THR A 49 2.89 -0.88 1.66
C THR A 49 1.99 -0.94 0.42
N TYR A 50 0.92 -0.12 0.39
CA TYR A 50 0.06 0.01 -0.79
C TYR A 50 0.84 0.54 -2.00
N ARG A 51 1.74 1.51 -1.77
CA ARG A 51 2.64 2.04 -2.80
C ARG A 51 3.58 0.95 -3.33
N PHE A 52 4.21 0.15 -2.47
CA PHE A 52 5.08 -0.94 -2.90
C PHE A 52 4.32 -2.05 -3.64
N ARG A 53 3.09 -2.37 -3.20
CA ARG A 53 2.21 -3.31 -3.89
C ARG A 53 1.83 -2.81 -5.28
N GLY A 54 1.49 -1.54 -5.42
CA GLY A 54 1.24 -0.89 -6.72
C GLY A 54 2.45 -0.94 -7.65
N ILE A 55 3.65 -0.68 -7.13
CA ILE A 55 4.91 -0.82 -7.91
C ILE A 55 5.12 -2.28 -8.36
N ALA A 56 4.89 -3.25 -7.48
CA ALA A 56 5.01 -4.67 -7.82
C ALA A 56 4.01 -5.10 -8.90
N TYR A 57 2.76 -4.63 -8.82
CA TYR A 57 1.77 -4.83 -9.88
C TYR A 57 2.19 -4.18 -11.20
N GLY A 58 2.74 -2.97 -11.17
CA GLY A 58 3.28 -2.31 -12.35
C GLY A 58 4.42 -3.09 -13.00
N LYS A 59 5.31 -3.68 -12.19
CA LYS A 59 6.39 -4.56 -12.69
C LYS A 59 5.88 -5.88 -13.27
N LEU A 60 4.73 -6.37 -12.81
CA LEU A 60 4.04 -7.55 -13.35
C LEU A 60 3.21 -7.23 -14.62
N GLY A 61 3.20 -5.97 -15.08
CA GLY A 61 2.34 -5.53 -16.19
C GLY A 61 0.87 -5.35 -15.82
N ARG A 62 0.51 -5.50 -14.53
CA ARG A 62 -0.84 -5.35 -14.00
C ARG A 62 -1.13 -3.90 -13.62
N HIS A 63 -1.01 -2.99 -14.58
CA HIS A 63 -1.13 -1.55 -14.37
C HIS A 63 -2.51 -1.15 -13.84
N GLU A 64 -3.56 -1.87 -14.21
CA GLU A 64 -4.95 -1.61 -13.78
C GLU A 64 -5.12 -1.77 -12.27
N LEU A 65 -4.54 -2.84 -11.72
CA LEU A 65 -4.54 -3.13 -10.28
C LEU A 65 -3.61 -2.17 -9.54
N ALA A 66 -2.47 -1.84 -10.13
CA ALA A 66 -1.53 -0.85 -9.58
C ALA A 66 -2.21 0.52 -9.40
N LEU A 67 -2.93 0.99 -10.43
CA LEU A 67 -3.67 2.25 -10.39
C LEU A 67 -4.78 2.21 -9.35
N LYS A 68 -5.50 1.09 -9.22
CA LYS A 68 -6.56 0.94 -8.22
C LYS A 68 -6.02 1.00 -6.78
N ASP A 69 -4.84 0.44 -6.53
CA ASP A 69 -4.17 0.48 -5.22
C ASP A 69 -3.49 1.84 -4.92
N LEU A 70 -2.98 2.52 -5.95
CA LEU A 70 -2.35 3.84 -5.82
C LEU A 70 -3.36 5.00 -5.82
N ALA A 71 -4.54 4.81 -6.41
CA ALA A 71 -5.59 5.83 -6.53
C ALA A 71 -6.16 6.35 -5.19
N PRO A 72 -6.45 5.53 -4.17
CA PRO A 72 -6.93 6.06 -2.89
C PRO A 72 -5.86 6.95 -2.21
N CYS A 73 -4.58 6.73 -2.48
CA CYS A 73 -3.49 7.55 -1.94
C CYS A 73 -3.33 8.92 -2.61
N HIS A 74 -3.85 9.15 -3.82
CA HIS A 74 -3.86 10.48 -4.45
C HIS A 74 -5.01 11.38 -3.94
N GLY A 75 -5.95 10.85 -3.16
CA GLY A 75 -7.13 11.56 -2.66
C GLY A 75 -6.88 12.53 -1.49
N LYS A 76 -5.62 12.88 -1.20
CA LYS A 76 -5.26 13.91 -0.20
C LYS A 76 -4.57 15.08 -0.91
N GLY A 77 -5.31 15.78 -1.76
CA GLY A 77 -4.80 16.99 -2.40
C GLY A 77 -5.76 17.59 -3.41
N LEU A 78 -6.72 18.39 -2.91
CA LEU A 78 -7.42 19.46 -3.63
C LEU A 78 -7.98 19.13 -5.03
N PHE A 79 -9.24 18.70 -5.10
CA PHE A 79 -10.10 19.13 -6.21
C PHE A 79 -11.38 19.75 -5.63
N THR A 80 -11.36 21.07 -5.71
CA THR A 80 -12.46 22.02 -5.67
C THR A 80 -13.86 21.43 -5.85
N SER A 81 -14.76 21.84 -4.95
CA SER A 81 -16.21 22.03 -5.14
C SER A 81 -16.93 21.08 -6.11
N ARG A 82 -17.82 20.25 -5.53
CA ARG A 82 -19.03 19.63 -6.13
C ARG A 82 -18.87 18.17 -6.60
N LEU A 83 -18.99 17.24 -5.65
CA LEU A 83 -19.74 16.00 -5.84
C LEU A 83 -20.48 15.66 -4.53
N PRO A 84 -21.82 15.57 -4.51
CA PRO A 84 -22.57 15.16 -3.33
C PRO A 84 -22.72 13.64 -3.30
N LYS A 85 -22.33 13.03 -2.17
CA LYS A 85 -22.70 11.68 -1.69
C LYS A 85 -22.11 10.55 -2.54
N GLY A 86 -21.36 9.58 -2.03
CA GLY A 86 -21.11 9.03 -0.71
C GLY A 86 -20.41 7.68 -0.97
N ASP A 87 -19.69 7.15 0.00
CA ASP A 87 -19.05 5.83 -0.03
C ASP A 87 -17.77 5.66 -0.89
N LEU A 88 -16.70 6.36 -0.48
CA LEU A 88 -15.38 5.73 -0.45
C LEU A 88 -14.96 5.58 1.02
N LEU A 89 -15.59 4.60 1.68
CA LEU A 89 -15.12 4.07 2.96
C LEU A 89 -13.83 3.29 2.70
N CYS A 90 -12.69 3.95 2.86
CA CYS A 90 -11.55 3.29 3.49
C CYS A 90 -11.93 3.05 4.95
N ARG A 91 -12.45 1.84 5.24
CA ARG A 91 -12.56 1.31 6.60
C ARG A 91 -12.02 -0.12 6.64
#